data_AF-A0A6G0SEH5-F1
#
_entry.id   AF-A0A6G0SEH5-F1
#
_cell.length_a   1.000
_cell.length_b   1.000
_cell.length_c   1.000
_cell.angle_alpha   90.00
_cell.angle_beta   90.00
_cell.angle_gamma   90.00
#
_symmetry.space_group_name_H-M   'P 1'
#
loop_
_entity.id
_entity.type
_entity.pdbx_description
1 polymer ?
#
loop_
_entity_poly.entity_id
_entity_poly.type
_entity_poly.pdbx_seq_one_letter_code
_entity_poly.pdbx_strand_id
1 'polypeptide(L)'
;MAEHHPYVAGPEDPRKPFRDEENPIRTASLLSMVSMTWLQPLISLGAKRALEREDVGAVCPEDTCEVLRLKFESELHSINNNMETPTPLGIPRVALALVCGKRKHFD
;
A
#
# COMPACT_ATOMS: atom_id res chain seq x y z
N MET A 1 -30.46 -16.68 -23.27
CA MET A 1 -29.19 -17.43 -23.21
C MET A 1 -28.08 -16.39 -23.18
N ALA A 2 -27.35 -16.27 -22.07
CA ALA A 2 -26.26 -15.30 -21.95
C ALA A 2 -25.03 -15.86 -22.66
N GLU A 3 -24.58 -15.18 -23.70
CA GLU A 3 -23.38 -15.55 -24.46
C GLU A 3 -22.13 -15.38 -23.59
N HIS A 4 -21.57 -16.51 -23.14
CA HIS A 4 -20.25 -16.56 -22.54
C HIS A 4 -19.20 -16.31 -23.63
N HIS A 5 -18.83 -15.04 -23.80
CA HIS A 5 -17.70 -14.68 -24.64
C HIS A 5 -16.42 -15.10 -23.89
N PRO A 6 -15.60 -16.02 -24.42
CA PRO A 6 -14.31 -16.33 -23.83
C PRO A 6 -13.46 -15.06 -23.85
N TYR A 7 -12.87 -14.72 -22.69
CA TYR A 7 -11.92 -13.62 -22.60
C TYR A 7 -10.70 -13.96 -23.46
N VAL A 8 -10.57 -13.27 -24.59
CA VAL A 8 -9.38 -13.32 -25.45
C VAL A 8 -8.50 -12.16 -25.02
N ALA A 9 -7.31 -12.45 -24.48
CA ALA A 9 -6.32 -11.43 -24.20
C ALA A 9 -6.08 -10.62 -25.49
N GLY A 10 -6.27 -9.30 -25.40
CA GLY A 10 -5.94 -8.40 -26.51
C GLY A 10 -4.45 -8.50 -26.86
N PRO A 11 -4.03 -8.00 -28.03
CA PRO A 11 -2.64 -8.06 -28.44
C PRO A 11 -1.72 -7.50 -27.34
N GLU A 12 -0.74 -8.32 -26.95
CA GLU A 12 0.31 -7.99 -25.97
C GLU A 12 1.00 -6.69 -26.41
N ASP A 13 0.71 -5.58 -25.73
CA ASP A 13 1.44 -4.33 -25.95
C ASP A 13 2.86 -4.54 -25.37
N PRO A 14 3.96 -4.41 -26.14
CA PRO A 14 5.32 -4.77 -25.70
C PRO A 14 5.89 -3.87 -24.58
N ARG A 15 5.04 -3.16 -23.84
CA ARG A 15 5.44 -2.21 -22.81
C ARG A 15 5.95 -2.97 -21.60
N LYS A 16 7.03 -2.43 -21.04
CA LYS A 16 7.65 -2.90 -19.81
C LYS A 16 6.58 -3.09 -18.71
N PRO A 17 6.58 -4.22 -17.97
CA PRO A 17 5.68 -4.43 -16.85
C PRO A 17 5.75 -3.28 -15.84
N PHE A 18 4.61 -2.78 -15.37
CA PHE A 18 4.58 -1.73 -14.34
C PHE A 18 5.22 -2.19 -13.03
N ARG A 19 5.28 -3.51 -12.82
CA ARG A 19 5.97 -4.12 -11.67
C ARG A 19 7.47 -3.83 -11.62
N ASP A 20 8.11 -3.63 -12.77
CA ASP A 20 9.54 -3.33 -12.88
C ASP A 20 9.81 -1.81 -12.86
N GLU A 21 8.77 -1.02 -12.64
CA GLU A 21 8.83 0.42 -12.48
C GLU A 21 8.59 0.80 -11.02
N GLU A 22 9.12 1.95 -10.62
CA GLU A 22 8.92 2.46 -9.28
C GLU A 22 7.43 2.80 -9.05
N ASN A 23 6.91 2.49 -7.85
CA ASN A 23 5.51 2.73 -7.57
C ASN A 23 5.18 4.24 -7.70
N PRO A 24 4.22 4.64 -8.55
CA PRO A 24 3.92 6.04 -8.82
C PRO A 24 3.40 6.81 -7.60
N ILE A 25 2.96 6.10 -6.55
CA ILE A 25 2.60 6.71 -5.26
C ILE A 25 3.81 7.37 -4.61
N ARG A 26 5.02 6.83 -4.80
CA ARG A 26 6.26 7.30 -4.16
C ARG A 26 6.71 8.67 -4.67
N THR A 27 6.41 8.98 -5.93
CA THR A 27 6.76 10.26 -6.58
C THR A 27 5.56 11.20 -6.75
N ALA A 28 4.37 10.79 -6.31
CA ALA A 28 3.16 11.60 -6.40
C ALA A 28 3.25 12.84 -5.50
N SER A 29 2.89 14.01 -6.04
CA SER A 29 2.66 15.20 -5.23
C SER A 29 1.42 15.03 -4.34
N LEU A 30 1.31 15.82 -3.26
CA LEU A 30 0.16 15.79 -2.36
C LEU A 30 -1.17 15.98 -3.11
N LEU A 31 -1.20 16.90 -4.07
CA LEU A 31 -2.40 17.12 -4.89
C LEU A 31 -2.73 15.87 -5.71
N SER A 32 -1.74 15.26 -6.37
CA SER A 32 -1.92 14.03 -7.15
C SER A 32 -2.41 12.87 -6.29
N MET A 33 -1.92 12.78 -5.05
CA MET A 33 -2.32 11.76 -4.08
C MET A 33 -3.80 11.92 -3.70
N VAL A 34 -4.25 13.15 -3.41
CA VAL A 34 -5.64 13.46 -3.07
C VAL A 34 -6.57 13.28 -4.28
N SER A 35 -6.17 13.74 -5.47
CA SER A 35 -6.96 13.62 -6.70
C SER A 35 -6.86 12.24 -7.34
N MET A 36 -6.08 11.32 -6.76
CA MET A 36 -5.80 9.97 -7.28
C MET A 36 -5.29 9.95 -8.73
N THR A 37 -4.69 11.03 -9.20
CA THR A 37 -4.24 11.16 -10.59
C THR A 37 -3.14 10.17 -10.94
N TRP A 38 -2.35 9.73 -9.94
CA TRP A 38 -1.35 8.68 -10.08
C TRP A 38 -1.93 7.32 -10.51
N LEU A 39 -3.24 7.07 -10.31
CA LEU A 39 -3.90 5.82 -10.66
C LEU A 39 -4.36 5.77 -12.13
N GLN A 40 -4.38 6.92 -12.81
CA GLN A 40 -4.88 7.07 -14.17
C GLN A 40 -4.26 6.09 -15.20
N PRO A 41 -2.95 5.75 -15.15
CA PRO A 41 -2.36 4.78 -16.06
C PRO A 41 -2.99 3.39 -15.91
N LEU A 42 -3.25 2.95 -14.68
CA LEU A 42 -3.85 1.66 -14.38
C LEU A 42 -5.32 1.60 -14.82
N ILE A 43 -6.08 2.68 -14.57
CA ILE A 43 -7.48 2.81 -15.04
C ILE A 43 -7.54 2.73 -16.56
N SER A 44 -6.65 3.45 -17.25
CA SER A 44 -6.60 3.48 -18.71
C SER A 44 -6.20 2.13 -19.32
N LEU A 45 -5.38 1.35 -18.60
CA LEU A 45 -4.99 0.00 -19.00
C LEU A 45 -6.14 -1.01 -18.79
N GLY A 46 -6.79 -0.94 -17.63
CA GLY A 46 -7.95 -1.77 -17.29
C GLY A 46 -9.17 -1.55 -18.21
N ALA A 47 -9.28 -0.35 -18.81
CA ALA A 47 -10.28 -0.06 -19.83
C ALA A 47 -10.01 -0.75 -21.18
N LYS A 48 -8.76 -1.15 -21.45
CA LYS A 48 -8.34 -1.79 -22.71
C LYS A 48 -8.29 -3.31 -22.62
N ARG A 49 -7.85 -3.84 -21.48
CA ARG A 49 -7.77 -5.29 -21.22
C ARG A 49 -7.89 -5.58 -19.74
N ALA A 50 -8.15 -6.84 -19.38
CA ALA A 50 -8.07 -7.24 -17.98
C ALA A 50 -6.64 -7.06 -17.47
N LEU A 51 -6.55 -6.55 -16.25
CA LEU A 51 -5.28 -6.31 -15.57
C LEU A 51 -4.72 -7.63 -15.05
N GLU A 52 -3.43 -7.82 -15.25
CA GLU A 52 -2.67 -8.93 -14.71
C GLU A 52 -1.76 -8.46 -13.57
N ARG A 53 -1.09 -9.40 -12.92
CA ARG A 53 -0.28 -9.11 -11.73
C ARG A 53 0.96 -8.27 -12.08
N GLU A 54 1.39 -8.33 -13.32
CA GLU A 54 2.54 -7.66 -13.92
C GLU A 54 2.24 -6.17 -14.20
N ASP A 55 0.94 -5.84 -14.32
CA ASP A 55 0.44 -4.48 -14.52
C ASP A 55 0.28 -3.69 -13.23
N VAL A 56 0.46 -4.33 -12.09
CA VAL A 56 0.38 -3.67 -10.79
C VAL A 56 1.81 -3.43 -10.29
N GLY A 57 2.09 -2.17 -9.98
CA GLY A 57 3.37 -1.77 -9.39
C GLY A 57 3.66 -2.53 -8.09
N ALA A 58 4.94 -2.75 -7.81
CA ALA A 58 5.35 -3.35 -6.55
C ALA A 58 4.96 -2.47 -5.35
N VAL A 59 4.78 -3.10 -4.18
CA VAL A 59 4.57 -2.36 -2.93
C VAL A 59 5.80 -1.49 -2.64
N CYS A 60 5.59 -0.26 -2.20
CA CYS A 60 6.68 0.62 -1.76
C CYS A 60 7.51 -0.08 -0.68
N PRO A 61 8.85 -0.02 -0.71
CA PRO A 61 9.71 -0.70 0.28
C PRO A 61 9.32 -0.40 1.73
N GLU A 62 8.86 0.83 1.99
CA GLU A 62 8.47 1.36 3.30
C GLU A 62 7.17 0.74 3.84
N ASP A 63 6.32 0.25 2.93
CA ASP A 63 4.99 -0.32 3.20
C ASP A 63 5.01 -1.86 3.21
N THR A 64 6.19 -2.47 3.08
CA THR A 64 6.32 -3.93 3.16
C THR A 64 5.99 -4.44 4.56
N CYS A 65 5.44 -5.66 4.62
CA CYS A 65 5.10 -6.32 5.89
C CYS A 65 6.29 -6.40 6.84
N GLU A 66 7.50 -6.63 6.31
CA GLU A 66 8.72 -6.73 7.10
C GLU A 66 9.06 -5.40 7.78
N VAL A 67 9.05 -4.29 7.03
CA VAL A 67 9.31 -2.96 7.58
C VAL A 67 8.24 -2.56 8.60
N LEU A 68 6.96 -2.83 8.30
CA LEU A 68 5.87 -2.53 9.21
C LEU A 68 5.93 -3.37 10.50
N ARG A 69 6.31 -4.64 10.41
CA ARG A 69 6.52 -5.55 11.54
C ARG A 69 7.63 -5.04 12.45
N LEU A 70 8.79 -4.69 11.89
CA LEU A 70 9.93 -4.16 12.66
C LEU A 70 9.58 -2.85 13.38
N LYS A 71 8.87 -1.94 12.71
CA LYS A 71 8.36 -0.70 13.32
C LYS A 71 7.43 -1.01 14.50
N PHE A 72 6.50 -1.94 14.31
CA PHE A 72 5.56 -2.34 15.35
C PHE A 72 6.26 -2.98 16.57
N GLU A 73 7.20 -3.90 16.34
CA GLU A 73 7.98 -4.55 17.41
C GLU A 73 8.79 -3.53 18.21
N SER A 74 9.40 -2.56 17.54
CA SER A 74 10.15 -1.47 18.18
C SER A 74 9.25 -0.62 19.10
N GLU A 75 8.07 -0.21 18.63
CA GLU A 75 7.11 0.57 19.41
C GLU A 75 6.55 -0.25 20.59
N LEU A 76 6.24 -1.53 20.38
CA LEU A 76 5.76 -2.43 21.43
C LEU A 76 6.82 -2.65 22.53
N HIS A 77 8.07 -2.87 22.14
CA HIS A 77 9.19 -3.02 23.09
C HIS A 77 9.41 -1.73 23.89
N SER A 78 9.30 -0.58 23.23
CA SER A 78 9.41 0.74 23.87
C SER A 78 8.29 0.96 24.90
N ILE A 79 7.04 0.61 24.57
CA ILE A 79 5.89 0.70 25.49
C ILE A 79 6.05 -0.28 26.66
N ASN A 80 6.58 -1.48 26.42
CA ASN A 80 6.79 -2.48 27.46
C ASN A 80 7.81 -2.03 28.50
N ASN A 81 8.92 -1.45 28.04
CA ASN A 81 10.00 -0.96 28.91
C ASN A 81 9.64 0.32 29.67
N ASN A 82 8.72 1.13 29.13
CA ASN A 82 8.21 2.33 29.79
C ASN A 82 7.12 1.99 30.82
N MET A 83 7.47 1.10 31.76
CA MET A 83 6.59 0.41 32.71
C MET A 83 5.92 1.33 33.74
N GLU A 84 6.32 2.61 33.79
CA GLU A 84 5.82 3.61 34.75
C GLU A 84 4.63 4.43 34.23
N THR A 85 4.27 4.34 32.94
CA THR A 85 3.12 5.06 32.40
C THR A 85 1.86 4.19 32.44
N PRO A 86 0.82 4.58 33.22
CA PRO A 86 -0.46 3.89 33.17
C PRO A 86 -1.03 3.93 31.76
N THR A 87 -1.53 2.80 31.26
CA THR A 87 -2.22 2.79 29.96
C THR A 87 -3.40 3.76 30.01
N PRO A 88 -3.44 4.80 29.16
CA PRO A 88 -4.56 5.72 29.16
C PRO A 88 -5.85 4.93 28.85
N LEU A 89 -6.87 5.12 29.68
CA LEU A 89 -8.23 4.60 29.44
C LEU A 89 -8.35 3.06 29.37
N GLY A 90 -7.39 2.30 29.93
CA GLY A 90 -7.43 0.83 29.90
C GLY A 90 -7.16 0.21 28.53
N ILE A 91 -6.58 0.98 27.60
CA ILE A 91 -6.24 0.49 26.26
C ILE A 91 -5.09 -0.53 26.36
N PRO A 92 -5.22 -1.72 25.75
CA PRO A 92 -4.13 -2.70 25.73
C PRO A 92 -2.85 -2.15 25.09
N ARG A 93 -1.68 -2.52 25.63
CA ARG A 93 -0.36 -2.09 25.13
C ARG A 93 -0.15 -2.41 23.64
N VAL A 94 -0.67 -3.54 23.18
CA VAL A 94 -0.66 -3.92 21.75
C VAL A 94 -1.43 -2.94 20.89
N ALA A 95 -2.59 -2.45 21.36
CA ALA A 95 -3.38 -1.46 20.65
C ALA A 95 -2.70 -0.08 20.65
N LEU A 96 -2.05 0.30 21.76
CA LEU A 96 -1.21 1.51 21.80
C LEU A 96 -0.05 1.44 20.81
N ALA A 97 0.65 0.30 20.72
CA ALA A 97 1.76 0.11 19.78
C ALA A 97 1.29 0.26 18.32
N LEU A 98 0.11 -0.26 17.97
CA LEU A 98 -0.49 -0.08 16.64
C LEU A 98 -0.79 1.40 16.34
N VAL A 99 -1.34 2.14 17.30
CA VAL A 99 -1.69 3.56 17.12
C VAL A 99 -0.45 4.44 17.06
N CYS A 100 0.53 4.24 17.95
CA CYS A 100 1.78 5.01 17.97
C CYS A 100 2.60 4.78 16.70
N GLY A 101 2.65 3.54 16.19
CA GLY A 101 3.34 3.22 14.94
C GLY A 101 2.77 3.94 13.70
N LYS A 102 1.51 4.41 13.74
CA LYS A 102 0.86 5.14 12.64
C LYS A 102 0.98 6.67 12.75
N ARG A 103 1.39 7.19 13.91
CA ARG A 103 1.39 8.65 14.19
C ARG A 103 2.46 9.42 13.41
N LYS A 104 3.56 8.77 12.99
CA LYS A 104 4.69 9.41 12.27
C LYS A 104 4.42 9.70 10.78
N HIS A 105 3.26 9.33 10.24
CA HIS A 105 2.94 9.50 8.81
C HIS A 105 2.08 10.73 8.49
N PHE A 106 1.70 11.51 9.51
CA PHE A 106 0.73 12.62 9.42
C PHE A 106 1.28 13.98 9.91
N ASP A 107 2.59 14.06 10.18
CA ASP A 107 3.33 15.29 10.49
C ASP A 107 4.16 15.72 9.26
#